data_AF-A0AAV6XRD1-F1
#
_entry.id   AF-A0AAV6XRD1-F1
#
_cell.length_a   1.000
_cell.length_b   1.000
_cell.length_c   1.000
_cell.angle_alpha   90.00
_cell.angle_beta   90.00
_cell.angle_gamma   90.00
#
_symmetry.space_group_name_H-M   'P 1'
#
loop_
_entity.id
_entity.type
_entity.pdbx_description
1 polymer ?
#
loop_
_entity_poly.entity_id
_entity_poly.type
_entity_poly.pdbx_seq_one_letter_code
_entity_poly.pdbx_strand_id
1 'polypeptide(L)'
;MAAKSIKISIFVCVISFFILWSGCVAPPREYDHFKLVQQWPPAFCKINKCTTIVHRPNNFTIHGLWPDNKSGPPLNNCDWNIASEYKLIEDKQLVRRLNMTWPDLKRRSTRHRRRQIFWREQWNKHGRCAWKFFQKLFPHDEQKHYFKTALDLKDKFDLLKILQDKQIKPGNEVDVRHVCRNISQATGGQDPIVKCTNYTQNTTGEMVVQLAEIIICFNRNASDVIHCPPRNGSLYIGCPKSNVVHFLAWSPTYSAV
;
A
#
# COMPACT_ATOMS: atom_id res chain seq x y z
N MET A 1 -93.96 -10.07 20.97
CA MET A 1 -92.95 -9.53 21.91
C MET A 1 -91.56 -9.84 21.34
N ALA A 2 -90.83 -8.77 21.03
CA ALA A 2 -89.43 -8.60 20.61
C ALA A 2 -88.63 -9.78 20.02
N ALA A 3 -88.43 -9.73 18.69
CA ALA A 3 -87.29 -10.34 18.00
C ALA A 3 -86.01 -9.56 18.34
N LYS A 4 -84.94 -10.27 18.76
CA LYS A 4 -83.62 -9.67 18.99
C LYS A 4 -82.65 -10.09 17.88
N SER A 5 -82.20 -9.09 17.14
CA SER A 5 -81.26 -9.18 16.03
C SER A 5 -79.89 -9.71 16.45
N ILE A 6 -79.33 -10.60 15.63
CA ILE A 6 -77.94 -11.07 15.71
C ILE A 6 -77.04 -9.96 15.14
N LYS A 7 -76.13 -9.41 15.95
CA LYS A 7 -75.07 -8.51 15.49
C LYS A 7 -73.81 -9.34 15.21
N ILE A 8 -73.45 -9.48 13.94
CA ILE A 8 -72.16 -10.04 13.51
C ILE A 8 -71.13 -8.90 13.60
N SER A 9 -70.18 -9.02 14.52
CA SER A 9 -69.06 -8.08 14.63
C SER A 9 -67.90 -8.60 13.76
N ILE A 10 -67.65 -7.92 12.64
CA ILE A 10 -66.51 -8.20 11.75
C ILE A 10 -65.27 -7.58 12.41
N PHE A 11 -64.39 -8.44 12.93
CA PHE A 11 -63.08 -8.03 13.43
C PHE A 11 -62.17 -7.76 12.22
N VAL A 12 -62.04 -6.49 11.82
CA VAL A 12 -61.08 -6.08 10.79
C VAL A 12 -59.70 -6.08 11.44
N CYS A 13 -58.91 -7.12 11.15
CA CYS A 13 -57.51 -7.19 11.56
C CYS A 13 -56.73 -6.16 10.73
N VAL A 14 -56.47 -4.98 11.30
CA VAL A 14 -55.60 -3.98 10.68
C VAL A 14 -54.16 -4.50 10.81
N ILE A 15 -53.73 -5.26 9.81
CA ILE A 15 -52.33 -5.66 9.67
C ILE A 15 -51.56 -4.38 9.33
N SER A 16 -50.94 -3.79 10.33
CA SER A 16 -49.96 -2.72 10.16
C SER A 16 -48.80 -3.27 9.34
N PHE A 17 -48.81 -2.97 8.03
CA PHE A 17 -47.65 -3.11 7.15
C PHE A 17 -46.56 -2.14 7.60
N PHE A 18 -45.87 -2.46 8.69
CA PHE A 18 -44.50 -2.00 8.88
C PHE A 18 -43.67 -2.78 7.87
N ILE A 19 -43.55 -2.21 6.66
CA ILE A 19 -42.56 -2.61 5.69
C ILE A 19 -41.22 -2.45 6.40
N LEU A 20 -40.67 -3.57 6.88
CA LEU A 20 -39.27 -3.68 7.25
C LEU A 20 -38.50 -3.44 5.96
N TRP A 21 -38.24 -2.18 5.66
CA TRP A 21 -37.19 -1.77 4.74
C TRP A 21 -35.86 -2.09 5.43
N SER A 22 -35.60 -3.39 5.63
CA SER A 22 -34.26 -3.92 5.77
C SER A 22 -33.65 -3.82 4.38
N GLY A 23 -33.39 -2.59 3.93
CA GLY A 23 -32.39 -2.39 2.91
C GLY A 23 -31.14 -3.06 3.46
N CYS A 24 -30.68 -4.11 2.79
CA CYS A 24 -29.33 -4.62 3.01
C CYS A 24 -28.37 -3.46 2.74
N VAL A 25 -28.08 -2.68 3.77
CA VAL A 25 -26.90 -1.82 3.79
C VAL A 25 -25.76 -2.82 3.75
N ALA A 26 -25.21 -3.04 2.57
CA ALA A 26 -23.99 -3.82 2.43
C ALA A 26 -23.00 -3.25 3.45
N PRO A 27 -22.40 -4.09 4.33
CA PRO A 27 -21.40 -3.59 5.26
C PRO A 27 -20.35 -2.81 4.46
N PRO A 28 -19.82 -1.69 5.00
CA PRO A 28 -18.81 -0.89 4.31
C PRO A 28 -17.74 -1.83 3.77
N ARG A 29 -17.46 -1.77 2.47
CA ARG A 29 -16.58 -2.74 1.80
C ARG A 29 -15.26 -2.81 2.57
N GLU A 30 -15.10 -3.89 3.32
CA GLU A 30 -13.86 -4.18 4.01
C GLU A 30 -12.78 -4.48 2.96
N TYR A 31 -11.52 -4.27 3.33
CA TYR A 31 -10.41 -4.63 2.46
C TYR A 31 -10.14 -6.14 2.52
N ASP A 32 -9.68 -6.72 1.40
CA ASP A 32 -9.40 -8.16 1.28
C ASP A 32 -7.97 -8.53 1.69
N HIS A 33 -7.01 -7.64 1.44
CA HIS A 33 -5.59 -7.92 1.59
C HIS A 33 -4.78 -6.63 1.78
N PHE A 34 -3.52 -6.76 2.15
CA PHE A 34 -2.56 -5.66 2.18
C PHE A 34 -1.56 -5.76 1.04
N LYS A 35 -1.15 -4.62 0.49
CA LYS A 35 -0.02 -4.47 -0.43
C LYS A 35 1.09 -3.73 0.28
N LEU A 36 2.21 -4.39 0.56
CA LEU A 36 3.44 -3.71 0.97
C LEU A 36 4.16 -3.25 -0.29
N VAL A 37 4.06 -1.95 -0.58
CA VAL A 37 4.69 -1.33 -1.75
C VAL A 37 6.06 -0.83 -1.37
N GLN A 38 7.09 -1.43 -1.94
CA GLN A 38 8.48 -1.05 -1.75
C GLN A 38 8.99 -0.38 -3.03
N GLN A 39 9.45 0.87 -2.91
CA GLN A 39 9.97 1.66 -4.02
C GLN A 39 11.49 1.66 -4.05
N TRP A 40 12.06 1.71 -5.25
CA TRP A 40 13.48 1.84 -5.49
C TRP A 40 13.91 3.32 -5.55
N PRO A 41 14.68 3.82 -4.57
CA PRO A 41 14.95 5.25 -4.44
C PRO A 41 15.68 5.90 -5.65
N PRO A 42 16.70 5.28 -6.28
CA PRO A 42 17.29 5.81 -7.51
C PRO A 42 16.27 6.01 -8.62
N ALA A 43 15.37 5.05 -8.84
CA ALA A 43 14.34 5.15 -9.87
C ALA A 43 13.32 6.24 -9.55
N PHE A 44 12.88 6.33 -8.29
CA PHE A 44 11.98 7.40 -7.85
C PHE A 44 12.59 8.78 -8.07
N CYS A 45 13.86 8.98 -7.68
CA CYS A 45 14.55 10.26 -7.81
C CYS A 45 15.01 10.58 -9.24
N LYS A 46 14.99 9.61 -10.16
CA LYS A 46 15.26 9.88 -11.58
C LYS A 46 14.13 10.68 -12.24
N ILE A 47 12.89 10.45 -11.82
CA ILE A 47 11.68 11.10 -12.36
C ILE A 47 11.08 12.15 -11.42
N ASN A 48 11.61 12.29 -10.20
CA ASN A 48 11.16 13.27 -9.22
C ASN A 48 12.32 14.12 -8.71
N LYS A 49 12.07 15.40 -8.45
CA LYS A 49 13.02 16.26 -7.73
C LYS A 49 13.13 15.80 -6.27
N CYS A 50 14.21 15.11 -5.95
CA CYS A 50 14.59 14.77 -4.59
C CYS A 50 15.50 15.86 -4.00
N THR A 51 15.27 16.25 -2.74
CA THR A 51 16.20 17.12 -2.00
C THR A 51 17.57 16.48 -1.89
N THR A 52 18.65 17.28 -1.81
CA THR A 52 20.03 16.80 -1.57
C THR A 52 20.03 15.71 -0.51
N ILE A 53 20.34 14.50 -0.96
CA ILE A 53 20.14 13.32 -0.16
C ILE A 53 21.40 13.12 0.68
N VAL A 54 21.48 13.80 1.84
CA VAL A 54 22.58 13.63 2.81
C VAL A 54 22.76 12.15 3.20
N HIS A 55 21.68 11.36 3.18
CA HIS A 55 21.73 9.91 3.38
C HIS A 55 20.90 9.18 2.32
N ARG A 56 21.58 8.73 1.26
CA ARG A 56 20.95 7.98 0.17
C ARG A 56 20.57 6.60 0.66
N PRO A 57 19.26 6.25 0.68
CA PRO A 57 18.89 4.89 1.00
C PRO A 57 19.46 3.99 -0.10
N ASN A 58 20.25 3.01 0.30
CA ASN A 58 20.89 2.03 -0.57
C ASN A 58 20.08 0.74 -0.69
N ASN A 59 18.86 0.71 -0.14
CA ASN A 59 17.93 -0.42 -0.21
C ASN A 59 16.55 0.09 -0.67
N PHE A 60 15.66 -0.83 -1.03
CA PHE A 60 14.25 -0.55 -1.22
C PHE A 60 13.66 0.07 0.05
N THR A 61 12.90 1.15 -0.14
CA THR A 61 12.20 1.84 0.94
C THR A 61 10.70 1.60 0.83
N ILE A 62 9.97 1.65 1.94
CA ILE A 62 8.52 1.58 1.90
C ILE A 62 8.00 2.84 1.19
N HIS A 63 7.13 2.64 0.20
CA HIS A 63 6.23 3.68 -0.30
C HIS A 63 4.94 3.66 0.53
N GLY A 64 4.33 2.48 0.68
CA GLY A 64 3.20 2.33 1.59
C GLY A 64 2.73 0.91 1.87
N LEU A 65 1.84 0.81 2.87
CA LEU A 65 1.09 -0.40 3.18
C LEU A 65 -0.37 -0.13 2.81
N TRP A 66 -0.85 -0.70 1.71
CA TRP A 66 -2.15 -0.33 1.15
C TRP A 66 -3.15 -1.47 1.37
N PRO A 67 -4.18 -1.28 2.24
CA PRO A 67 -5.35 -2.16 2.24
C PRO A 67 -6.01 -2.08 0.87
N ASP A 68 -6.34 -3.23 0.27
CA ASP A 68 -6.88 -3.27 -1.08
C ASP A 68 -7.85 -4.43 -1.30
N ASN A 69 -8.67 -4.32 -2.35
CA ASN A 69 -9.62 -5.37 -2.75
C ASN A 69 -9.07 -6.20 -3.92
N LYS A 70 -9.41 -7.49 -4.00
CA LYS A 70 -8.95 -8.36 -5.10
C LYS A 70 -9.46 -7.91 -6.47
N SER A 71 -10.59 -7.22 -6.49
CA SER A 71 -11.25 -6.73 -7.71
C SER A 71 -11.70 -5.27 -7.55
N GLY A 72 -12.20 -4.67 -8.62
CA GLY A 72 -12.68 -3.28 -8.62
C GLY A 72 -11.57 -2.22 -8.72
N PRO A 73 -11.85 -0.95 -8.39
CA PRO A 73 -10.82 0.08 -8.31
C PRO A 73 -9.92 -0.10 -7.08
N PRO A 74 -8.70 0.46 -7.07
CA PRO A 74 -7.86 0.51 -5.88
C PRO A 74 -8.57 1.16 -4.70
N LEU A 75 -8.53 0.52 -3.54
CA LEU A 75 -9.10 1.05 -2.31
C LEU A 75 -8.19 2.17 -1.76
N ASN A 76 -8.73 3.38 -1.71
CA ASN A 76 -8.06 4.55 -1.16
C ASN A 76 -9.09 5.59 -0.74
N ASN A 77 -8.65 6.57 0.05
CA ASN A 77 -9.47 7.69 0.53
C ASN A 77 -10.77 7.22 1.22
N CYS A 78 -10.69 6.14 1.99
CA CYS A 78 -11.84 5.63 2.74
C CYS A 78 -12.38 6.67 3.73
N ASP A 79 -13.67 6.55 4.04
CA ASP A 79 -14.43 7.55 4.79
C ASP A 79 -13.68 8.05 6.03
N TRP A 80 -13.64 9.36 6.14
CA TRP A 80 -13.02 10.02 7.28
C TRP A 80 -13.90 9.86 8.51
N ASN A 81 -13.27 9.51 9.62
CA ASN A 81 -13.84 9.71 10.95
C ASN A 81 -12.80 10.39 11.86
N ILE A 82 -13.27 11.15 12.85
CA ILE A 82 -12.38 11.91 13.75
C ILE A 82 -11.39 11.01 14.51
N ALA A 83 -11.80 9.78 14.85
CA ALA A 83 -10.94 8.80 15.52
C ALA A 83 -9.81 8.27 14.64
N SER A 84 -9.93 8.41 13.32
CA SER A 84 -8.94 8.02 12.30
C SER A 84 -8.10 9.22 11.82
N GLU A 85 -8.24 10.39 12.44
CA GLU A 85 -7.39 11.54 12.13
C GLU A 85 -5.91 11.21 12.37
N TYR A 86 -5.04 11.75 11.50
CA TYR A 86 -3.61 11.54 11.67
C TYR A 86 -3.11 12.28 12.91
N LYS A 87 -2.53 11.54 13.85
CA LYS A 87 -1.84 12.10 15.02
C LYS A 87 -0.35 12.07 14.80
N LEU A 88 0.38 13.11 15.22
CA LEU A 88 1.84 13.08 15.14
C LEU A 88 2.38 11.90 15.96
N ILE A 89 3.27 11.13 15.37
CA ILE A 89 3.95 10.02 16.04
C ILE A 89 5.04 10.62 16.93
N GLU A 90 4.86 10.56 18.25
CA GLU A 90 5.80 11.12 19.23
C GLU A 90 6.85 10.10 19.70
N ASP A 91 6.60 8.81 19.47
CA ASP A 91 7.53 7.71 19.74
C ASP A 91 8.82 7.88 18.92
N LYS A 92 9.88 8.36 19.59
CA LYS A 92 11.17 8.69 18.97
C LYS A 92 11.81 7.48 18.29
N GLN A 93 11.63 6.27 18.83
CA GLN A 93 12.21 5.05 18.26
C GLN A 93 11.49 4.66 16.97
N LEU A 94 10.15 4.72 16.98
CA LEU A 94 9.34 4.47 15.79
C LEU A 94 9.65 5.51 14.69
N VAL A 95 9.71 6.80 15.05
CA VAL A 95 10.07 7.88 14.12
C VAL A 95 11.47 7.65 13.53
N ARG A 96 12.44 7.17 14.32
CA ARG A 96 13.77 6.85 13.83
C ARG A 96 13.70 5.72 12.79
N ARG A 97 13.03 4.60 13.09
CA ARG A 97 12.84 3.48 12.14
C ARG A 97 12.15 3.93 10.86
N LEU A 98 11.03 4.66 10.96
CA LEU A 98 10.29 5.17 9.80
C LEU A 98 11.16 6.08 8.93
N ASN A 99 12.01 6.93 9.52
CA ASN A 99 12.89 7.79 8.72
C ASN A 99 13.98 7.01 7.96
N MET A 100 14.36 5.82 8.41
CA MET A 100 15.33 4.97 7.73
C MET A 100 14.66 4.10 6.66
N THR A 101 13.51 3.50 7.00
CA THR A 101 12.86 2.46 6.19
C THR A 101 11.73 2.99 5.30
N TRP A 102 11.05 4.07 5.72
CA TRP A 102 9.94 4.72 5.01
C TRP A 102 10.14 6.25 4.88
N PRO A 103 11.29 6.72 4.33
CA PRO A 103 11.58 8.14 4.22
C PRO A 103 10.68 8.87 3.21
N ASP A 104 10.44 10.15 3.44
CA ASP A 104 9.98 11.06 2.40
C ASP A 104 11.16 11.43 1.48
N LEU A 105 11.22 10.84 0.29
CA LEU A 105 12.32 11.07 -0.66
C LEU A 105 12.30 12.49 -1.28
N LYS A 106 11.15 13.17 -1.30
CA LYS A 106 11.00 14.52 -1.88
C LYS A 106 11.33 15.62 -0.86
N ARG A 107 10.93 15.44 0.40
CA ARG A 107 10.90 16.50 1.43
C ARG A 107 11.70 16.06 2.66
N ARG A 108 13.04 16.06 2.58
CA ARG A 108 13.90 15.55 3.67
C ARG A 108 14.34 16.55 4.73
N SER A 109 13.97 17.83 4.62
CA SER A 109 14.35 18.83 5.62
C SER A 109 13.86 18.46 7.02
N THR A 110 14.59 18.88 8.06
CA THR A 110 14.21 18.64 9.46
C THR A 110 12.77 19.08 9.75
N ARG A 111 12.34 20.21 9.17
CA ARG A 111 10.97 20.72 9.28
C ARG A 111 9.94 19.76 8.67
N HIS A 112 10.19 19.21 7.50
CA HIS A 112 9.27 18.26 6.86
C HIS A 112 9.21 16.93 7.62
N ARG A 113 10.34 16.42 8.10
CA ARG A 113 10.40 15.21 8.93
C ARG A 113 9.63 15.38 10.24
N ARG A 114 9.78 16.54 10.92
CA ARG A 114 9.01 16.86 12.14
C ARG A 114 7.51 16.93 11.90
N ARG A 115 7.07 17.39 10.71
CA ARG A 115 5.65 17.46 10.32
C ARG A 115 5.08 16.14 9.80
N GLN A 116 5.94 15.14 9.55
CA GLN A 116 5.55 13.78 9.15
C GLN A 116 4.65 13.77 7.90
N ILE A 117 4.91 14.67 6.95
CA ILE A 117 3.98 14.99 5.85
C ILE A 117 3.66 13.76 5.01
N PHE A 118 4.69 13.01 4.60
CA PHE A 118 4.48 11.80 3.79
C PHE A 118 3.71 10.70 4.54
N TRP A 119 4.02 10.49 5.82
CA TRP A 119 3.33 9.48 6.63
C TRP A 119 1.86 9.87 6.84
N ARG A 120 1.57 11.16 7.03
CA ARG A 120 0.20 11.69 7.06
C ARG A 120 -0.54 11.43 5.76
N GLU A 121 0.09 11.71 4.61
CA GLU A 121 -0.49 11.44 3.28
C GLU A 121 -0.80 9.94 3.09
N GLN A 122 0.13 9.07 3.45
CA GLN A 122 -0.05 7.61 3.34
C GLN A 122 -1.12 7.07 4.30
N TRP A 123 -1.17 7.57 5.54
CA TRP A 123 -2.24 7.22 6.48
C TRP A 123 -3.60 7.66 5.97
N ASN A 124 -3.74 8.94 5.58
CA ASN A 124 -5.01 9.50 5.15
C ASN A 124 -5.55 8.82 3.89
N LYS A 125 -4.67 8.51 2.94
CA LYS A 125 -5.05 7.91 1.66
C LYS A 125 -5.26 6.40 1.75
N HIS A 126 -4.46 5.69 2.57
CA HIS A 126 -4.44 4.22 2.58
C HIS A 126 -4.69 3.64 3.97
N GLY A 127 -3.95 4.08 5.00
CA GLY A 127 -4.03 3.48 6.33
C GLY A 127 -5.43 3.47 6.96
N ARG A 128 -6.20 4.55 6.76
CA ARG A 128 -7.59 4.66 7.24
C ARG A 128 -8.51 3.55 6.71
N CYS A 129 -8.23 3.00 5.54
CA CYS A 129 -9.01 1.90 4.96
C CYS A 129 -8.93 0.60 5.78
N ALA A 130 -7.90 0.45 6.63
CA ALA A 130 -7.79 -0.65 7.60
C ALA A 130 -8.02 -0.20 9.04
N TRP A 131 -8.54 1.01 9.28
CA TRP A 131 -8.70 1.56 10.64
C TRP A 131 -9.54 0.65 11.54
N LYS A 132 -10.67 0.11 11.06
CA LYS A 132 -11.52 -0.81 11.85
C LYS A 132 -10.79 -2.07 12.29
N PHE A 133 -9.91 -2.60 11.44
CA PHE A 133 -9.09 -3.77 11.77
C PHE A 133 -8.11 -3.43 12.90
N PHE A 134 -7.37 -2.32 12.77
CA PHE A 134 -6.44 -1.89 13.80
C PHE A 134 -7.15 -1.46 15.09
N GLN A 135 -8.33 -0.84 15.00
CA GLN A 135 -9.15 -0.46 16.16
C GLN A 135 -9.56 -1.68 16.98
N LYS A 136 -9.99 -2.76 16.29
CA LYS A 136 -10.38 -4.01 16.96
C LYS A 136 -9.22 -4.65 17.73
N LEU A 137 -8.00 -4.56 17.21
CA LEU A 137 -6.82 -5.23 17.79
C LEU A 137 -6.04 -4.35 18.76
N PHE A 138 -5.97 -3.05 18.48
CA PHE A 138 -5.13 -2.07 19.16
C PHE A 138 -5.94 -0.79 19.41
N PRO A 139 -6.99 -0.85 20.24
CA PRO A 139 -7.82 0.30 20.51
C PRO A 139 -6.95 1.45 21.05
N HIS A 140 -7.14 2.64 20.46
CA HIS A 140 -6.39 3.87 20.76
C HIS A 140 -4.95 3.95 20.25
N ASP A 141 -4.44 2.91 19.57
CA ASP A 141 -3.08 2.83 19.05
C ASP A 141 -3.03 2.40 17.56
N GLU A 142 -4.12 2.63 16.83
CA GLU A 142 -4.37 2.06 15.50
C GLU A 142 -3.34 2.50 14.48
N GLN A 143 -3.10 3.82 14.42
CA GLN A 143 -2.12 4.41 13.51
C GLN A 143 -0.70 3.90 13.82
N LYS A 144 -0.35 3.83 15.12
CA LYS A 144 0.96 3.33 15.56
C LYS A 144 1.19 1.91 15.07
N HIS A 145 0.18 1.05 15.20
CA HIS A 145 0.26 -0.35 14.76
C HIS A 145 0.25 -0.49 13.25
N TYR A 146 -0.48 0.34 12.50
CA TYR A 146 -0.36 0.37 11.03
C TYR A 146 1.10 0.61 10.56
N PHE A 147 1.77 1.60 11.14
CA PHE A 147 3.17 1.89 10.80
C PHE A 147 4.13 0.79 11.27
N LYS A 148 3.91 0.21 12.45
CA LYS A 148 4.70 -0.93 12.94
C LYS A 148 4.54 -2.15 12.04
N THR A 149 3.31 -2.52 11.68
CA THR A 149 3.02 -3.61 10.75
C THR A 149 3.76 -3.43 9.44
N ALA A 150 3.74 -2.23 8.84
CA ALA A 150 4.48 -2.00 7.59
C ALA A 150 5.99 -2.21 7.74
N LEU A 151 6.59 -1.75 8.85
CA LEU A 151 8.00 -1.94 9.16
C LEU A 151 8.31 -3.43 9.35
N ASP A 152 7.51 -4.14 10.14
CA ASP A 152 7.75 -5.54 10.47
C ASP A 152 7.57 -6.43 9.22
N LEU A 153 6.61 -6.12 8.34
CA LEU A 153 6.48 -6.77 7.04
C LEU A 153 7.68 -6.51 6.11
N LYS A 154 8.23 -5.30 6.13
CA LYS A 154 9.44 -4.94 5.37
C LYS A 154 10.69 -5.68 5.87
N ASP A 155 10.75 -5.95 7.17
CA ASP A 155 11.88 -6.66 7.79
C ASP A 155 11.88 -8.16 7.47
N LYS A 156 10.72 -8.75 7.09
CA LYS A 156 10.63 -10.17 6.67
C LYS A 156 11.41 -10.48 5.39
N PHE A 157 11.50 -9.52 4.46
CA PHE A 157 12.09 -9.74 3.14
C PHE A 157 12.98 -8.55 2.73
N ASP A 158 14.29 -8.77 2.76
CA ASP A 158 15.25 -7.84 2.17
C ASP A 158 15.30 -8.05 0.65
N LEU A 159 14.42 -7.34 -0.06
CA LEU A 159 14.31 -7.42 -1.52
C LEU A 159 15.64 -7.23 -2.24
N LEU A 160 16.45 -6.25 -1.83
CA LEU A 160 17.70 -6.00 -2.52
C LEU A 160 18.65 -7.17 -2.33
N LYS A 161 18.76 -7.71 -1.10
CA LYS A 161 19.59 -8.88 -0.82
C LYS A 161 19.15 -10.09 -1.64
N ILE A 162 17.84 -10.40 -1.65
CA ILE A 162 17.27 -11.52 -2.43
C ILE A 162 17.67 -11.40 -3.92
N LEU A 163 17.60 -10.20 -4.48
CA LEU A 163 17.97 -9.96 -5.88
C LEU A 163 19.49 -10.06 -6.09
N GLN A 164 20.30 -9.49 -5.20
CA GLN A 164 21.76 -9.51 -5.29
C GLN A 164 22.34 -10.91 -5.18
N ASP A 165 21.78 -11.78 -4.34
CA ASP A 165 22.14 -13.19 -4.19
C ASP A 165 21.91 -13.98 -5.50
N LYS A 166 21.11 -13.42 -6.42
CA LYS A 166 20.79 -13.95 -7.74
C LYS A 166 21.42 -13.13 -8.87
N GLN A 167 22.43 -12.32 -8.53
CA GLN A 167 23.17 -11.45 -9.45
C GLN A 167 22.32 -10.38 -10.16
N ILE A 168 21.11 -10.11 -9.66
CA ILE A 168 20.26 -9.00 -10.10
C ILE A 168 20.65 -7.77 -9.27
N LYS A 169 21.52 -6.91 -9.83
CA LYS A 169 22.15 -5.80 -9.10
C LYS A 169 21.81 -4.45 -9.71
N PRO A 170 21.72 -3.39 -8.90
CA PRO A 170 21.65 -2.02 -9.40
C PRO A 170 22.87 -1.70 -10.29
N GLY A 171 22.67 -0.92 -11.33
CA GLY A 171 23.67 -0.55 -12.34
C GLY A 171 23.50 -1.30 -13.67
N ASN A 172 22.73 -2.39 -13.69
CA ASN A 172 22.56 -3.25 -14.85
C ASN A 172 21.14 -3.17 -15.43
N GLU A 173 20.98 -3.68 -16.65
CA GLU A 173 19.68 -4.09 -17.16
C GLU A 173 19.29 -5.45 -16.56
N VAL A 174 17.99 -5.62 -16.30
CA VAL A 174 17.44 -6.81 -15.65
C VAL A 174 16.15 -7.25 -16.34
N ASP A 175 15.93 -8.57 -16.41
CA ASP A 175 14.65 -9.13 -16.84
C ASP A 175 13.67 -9.12 -15.65
N VAL A 176 12.54 -8.40 -15.77
CA VAL A 176 11.53 -8.31 -14.71
C VAL A 176 10.89 -9.64 -14.36
N ARG A 177 10.91 -10.62 -15.28
CA ARG A 177 10.45 -11.99 -14.99
C ARG A 177 11.41 -12.70 -14.05
N HIS A 178 12.71 -12.44 -14.15
CA HIS A 178 13.71 -12.95 -13.21
C HIS A 178 13.57 -12.26 -11.84
N VAL A 179 13.27 -10.96 -11.81
CA VAL A 179 12.93 -10.24 -10.57
C VAL A 179 11.72 -10.92 -9.90
N CYS A 180 10.61 -11.07 -10.64
CA CYS A 180 9.38 -11.67 -10.14
C CYS A 180 9.61 -13.10 -9.62
N ARG A 181 10.28 -13.96 -10.41
CA ARG A 181 10.56 -15.35 -10.04
C ARG A 181 11.38 -15.47 -8.75
N ASN A 182 12.45 -14.69 -8.61
CA ASN A 182 13.33 -14.81 -7.43
C ASN A 182 12.66 -14.27 -6.17
N ILE A 183 11.84 -13.22 -6.28
CA ILE A 183 11.01 -12.77 -5.16
C ILE A 183 9.96 -13.83 -4.81
N SER A 184 9.25 -14.37 -5.81
CA SER A 184 8.25 -15.45 -5.63
C SER A 184 8.84 -16.66 -4.90
N GLN A 185 10.05 -17.10 -5.28
CA GLN A 185 10.75 -18.18 -4.57
C GLN A 185 11.04 -17.83 -3.11
N ALA A 186 11.49 -16.60 -2.83
CA ALA A 186 11.78 -16.16 -1.47
C ALA A 186 10.50 -15.99 -0.61
N THR A 187 9.34 -15.80 -1.24
CA THR A 187 8.03 -15.63 -0.59
C THR A 187 7.17 -16.90 -0.58
N GLY A 188 7.77 -18.08 -0.78
CA GLY A 188 7.04 -19.35 -0.72
C GLY A 188 6.13 -19.62 -1.93
N GLY A 189 6.55 -19.17 -3.11
CA GLY A 189 5.82 -19.33 -4.38
C GLY A 189 4.69 -18.31 -4.58
N GLN A 190 4.67 -17.23 -3.79
CA GLN A 190 3.64 -16.19 -3.89
C GLN A 190 4.15 -15.02 -4.72
N ASP A 191 3.60 -14.87 -5.93
CA ASP A 191 4.12 -13.87 -6.86
C ASP A 191 3.86 -12.42 -6.41
N PRO A 192 4.88 -11.55 -6.48
CA PRO A 192 4.72 -10.13 -6.28
C PRO A 192 4.16 -9.43 -7.54
N ILE A 193 3.79 -8.16 -7.41
CA ILE A 193 3.67 -7.26 -8.56
C ILE A 193 5.01 -6.52 -8.75
N VAL A 194 5.50 -6.48 -9.98
CA VAL A 194 6.67 -5.71 -10.39
C VAL A 194 6.21 -4.51 -11.20
N LYS A 195 6.59 -3.31 -10.78
CA LYS A 195 6.24 -2.07 -11.46
C LYS A 195 7.47 -1.38 -12.01
N CYS A 196 7.31 -0.89 -13.24
CA CYS A 196 8.30 -0.10 -13.93
C CYS A 196 7.79 1.32 -14.18
N THR A 197 8.71 2.26 -14.34
CA THR A 197 8.44 3.62 -14.79
C THR A 197 9.39 3.99 -15.91
N ASN A 198 9.04 5.01 -16.69
CA ASN A 198 9.89 5.52 -17.75
C ASN A 198 10.41 6.92 -17.40
N TYR A 199 11.55 7.28 -17.99
CA TYR A 199 12.10 8.63 -17.97
C TYR A 199 12.77 8.93 -19.31
N THR A 200 12.83 10.21 -19.68
CA THR A 200 13.58 10.64 -20.87
C THR A 200 15.03 10.93 -20.49
N GLN A 201 15.99 10.35 -21.19
CA GLN A 201 17.40 10.69 -21.02
C GLN A 201 17.65 12.11 -21.52
N ASN A 202 18.24 12.96 -20.67
CA ASN A 202 18.55 14.35 -21.05
C ASN A 202 19.57 14.44 -22.19
N THR A 203 20.47 13.46 -22.32
CA THR A 203 21.56 13.46 -23.31
C THR A 203 21.11 12.99 -24.69
N THR A 204 20.32 11.93 -24.76
CA THR A 204 19.92 11.30 -26.03
C THR A 204 18.48 11.61 -26.44
N GLY A 205 17.65 12.11 -25.52
CA GLY A 205 16.20 12.25 -25.72
C GLY A 205 15.45 10.92 -25.73
N GLU A 206 16.14 9.79 -25.48
CA GLU A 206 15.55 8.47 -25.52
C GLU A 206 14.70 8.17 -24.28
N MET A 207 13.59 7.47 -24.47
CA MET A 207 12.75 6.99 -23.38
C MET A 207 13.33 5.68 -22.83
N VAL A 208 13.68 5.70 -21.55
CA VAL A 208 14.24 4.56 -20.84
C VAL A 208 13.25 4.05 -19.81
N VAL A 209 13.09 2.72 -19.71
CA VAL A 209 12.25 2.07 -18.69
C VAL A 209 13.12 1.50 -17.57
N GLN A 210 12.68 1.68 -16.33
CA GLN A 210 13.41 1.31 -15.13
C GLN A 210 12.52 0.55 -14.13
N LEU A 211 13.13 -0.34 -13.35
CA LEU A 211 12.49 -1.00 -12.21
C LEU A 211 12.19 0.05 -11.12
N ALA A 212 10.93 0.17 -10.73
CA ALA A 212 10.47 1.26 -9.86
C ALA A 212 9.96 0.76 -8.51
N GLU A 213 9.08 -0.23 -8.49
CA GLU A 213 8.47 -0.76 -7.26
C GLU A 213 8.33 -2.28 -7.33
N ILE A 214 8.44 -2.93 -6.18
CA ILE A 214 8.07 -4.33 -5.97
C ILE A 214 7.04 -4.37 -4.86
N ILE A 215 5.93 -5.06 -5.10
CA ILE A 215 4.80 -5.13 -4.19
C ILE A 215 4.62 -6.56 -3.74
N ILE A 216 4.74 -6.81 -2.44
CA ILE A 216 4.41 -8.08 -1.81
C ILE A 216 3.02 -7.94 -1.18
N CYS A 217 2.16 -8.93 -1.42
CA CYS A 217 0.81 -8.94 -0.87
C CYS A 217 0.72 -9.84 0.36
N PHE A 218 -0.05 -9.42 1.35
CA PHE A 218 -0.30 -10.16 2.57
C PHE A 218 -1.79 -10.36 2.76
N ASN A 219 -2.18 -11.43 3.44
CA ASN A 219 -3.57 -11.65 3.82
C ASN A 219 -4.14 -10.46 4.62
N ARG A 220 -5.46 -10.46 4.82
CA ARG A 220 -6.17 -9.40 5.54
C ARG A 220 -5.61 -9.09 6.94
N ASN A 221 -4.98 -10.08 7.56
CA ASN A 221 -4.42 -9.99 8.91
C ASN A 221 -2.96 -9.53 8.92
N ALA A 222 -2.36 -9.22 7.77
CA ALA A 222 -0.95 -8.85 7.63
C ALA A 222 0.02 -9.89 8.22
N SER A 223 -0.32 -11.18 8.10
CA SER A 223 0.45 -12.28 8.70
C SER A 223 1.18 -13.08 7.63
N ASP A 224 0.43 -13.63 6.68
CA ASP A 224 0.94 -14.53 5.64
C ASP A 224 1.05 -13.82 4.30
N VAL A 225 2.10 -14.16 3.55
CA VAL A 225 2.24 -13.71 2.16
C VAL A 225 1.20 -14.42 1.30
N ILE A 226 0.61 -13.69 0.36
CA ILE A 226 -0.31 -14.22 -0.63
C ILE A 226 0.09 -13.77 -2.03
N HIS A 227 -0.30 -14.52 -3.06
CA HIS A 227 -0.17 -14.12 -4.45
C HIS A 227 -0.89 -12.79 -4.66
N CYS A 228 -0.19 -11.82 -5.25
CA CYS A 228 -0.77 -10.51 -5.49
C CYS A 228 -1.86 -10.58 -6.58
N PRO A 229 -3.12 -10.16 -6.31
CA PRO A 229 -4.17 -10.17 -7.31
C PRO A 229 -3.87 -9.15 -8.45
N PRO A 230 -3.72 -9.58 -9.71
CA PRO A 230 -3.49 -8.67 -10.82
C PRO A 230 -4.79 -7.95 -11.19
N ARG A 231 -4.81 -6.61 -11.16
CA ARG A 231 -6.02 -5.84 -11.51
C ARG A 231 -6.33 -5.83 -13.02
N ASN A 232 -5.30 -5.85 -13.86
CA ASN A 232 -5.42 -5.83 -15.32
C ASN A 232 -4.85 -7.11 -15.95
N GLY A 233 -4.94 -8.24 -15.25
CA GLY A 233 -4.40 -9.52 -15.71
C GLY A 233 -2.87 -9.62 -15.80
N SER A 234 -2.14 -8.58 -15.38
CA SER A 234 -0.67 -8.55 -15.40
C SER A 234 -0.09 -8.28 -14.01
N LEU A 235 0.95 -9.06 -13.67
CA LEU A 235 1.84 -8.80 -12.52
C LEU A 235 2.92 -7.76 -12.85
N TYR A 236 3.04 -7.36 -14.11
CA TYR A 236 4.02 -6.39 -14.60
C TYR A 236 3.30 -5.10 -14.98
N ILE A 237 3.46 -4.05 -14.18
CA ILE A 237 2.78 -2.76 -14.37
C ILE A 237 3.76 -1.75 -14.97
N GLY A 238 3.47 -1.27 -16.18
CA GLY A 238 4.30 -0.26 -16.85
C GLY A 238 5.65 -0.78 -17.37
N CYS A 239 5.86 -2.10 -17.34
CA CYS A 239 7.07 -2.75 -17.87
C CYS A 239 6.92 -3.05 -19.37
N PRO A 240 8.03 -3.05 -20.14
CA PRO A 240 7.98 -3.24 -21.58
C PRO A 240 7.75 -4.71 -21.94
N LYS A 241 7.26 -4.97 -23.17
CA LYS A 241 7.06 -6.35 -23.68
C LYS A 241 8.35 -7.16 -23.75
N SER A 242 9.51 -6.51 -23.89
CA SER A 242 10.83 -7.16 -23.85
C SER A 242 11.17 -7.73 -22.47
N ASN A 243 10.51 -7.26 -21.41
CA ASN A 243 10.80 -7.54 -19.99
C ASN A 243 12.14 -6.98 -19.48
N VAL A 244 12.95 -6.37 -20.34
CA VAL A 244 14.26 -5.81 -19.95
C VAL A 244 14.07 -4.35 -19.53
N VAL A 245 14.56 -4.02 -18.33
CA VAL A 245 14.51 -2.65 -17.77
C VAL A 245 15.81 -2.33 -17.04
N HIS A 246 16.11 -1.05 -16.86
CA HIS A 246 17.24 -0.65 -16.03
C HIS A 246 16.93 -0.79 -14.54
N PHE A 247 17.80 -1.46 -13.81
CA PHE A 247 17.83 -1.39 -12.36
C PHE A 247 18.82 -0.31 -11.94
N LEU A 248 18.37 0.94 -11.78
CA LEU A 248 19.30 2.06 -11.61
C LEU A 248 20.16 1.97 -10.34
N ALA A 249 21.45 2.28 -10.44
CA ALA A 249 22.27 2.61 -9.28
C ALA A 249 22.19 4.12 -8.98
N TRP A 250 22.58 4.52 -7.77
CA TRP A 250 22.81 5.94 -7.49
C TRP A 250 23.94 6.48 -8.37
N SER A 251 23.72 7.63 -9.01
CA SER A 251 24.77 8.27 -9.81
C SER A 251 25.99 8.58 -8.93
N PRO A 252 27.22 8.32 -9.42
CA PRO A 252 28.46 8.77 -8.77
C PRO A 252 28.54 10.29 -8.62
N THR A 253 27.86 11.04 -9.49
CA THR A 253 27.99 12.51 -9.60
C THR A 253 27.37 13.32 -8.46
N TYR A 254 26.75 12.66 -7.50
CA TYR A 254 26.37 13.30 -6.26
C TYR A 254 27.20 12.66 -5.13
N SER A 255 28.52 12.81 -5.16
CA SER A 255 29.33 12.56 -3.97
C SER A 255 28.86 13.47 -2.85
N ALA A 256 28.92 12.95 -1.63
CA ALA A 256 28.59 13.69 -0.42
C ALA A 256 29.32 15.04 -0.39
N VAL A 257 28.56 16.11 -0.17
CA VAL A 257 29.05 17.34 0.46
C VAL A 257 28.47 17.34 1.86
#